data_AF-A0A914NAK4-F1
#
_entry.id   AF-A0A914NAK4-F1
#
_cell.length_a   1.000
_cell.length_b   1.000
_cell.length_c   1.000
_cell.angle_alpha   90.00
_cell.angle_beta   90.00
_cell.angle_gamma   90.00
#
_symmetry.space_group_name_H-M   'P 1'
#
loop_
_entity.id
_entity.type
_entity.pdbx_description
1 polymer ?
#
loop_
_entity_poly.entity_id
_entity_poly.type
_entity_poly.pdbx_seq_one_letter_code
_entity_poly.pdbx_strand_id
1 'polypeptide(L)'
;MDRPFLRLAPIKVEIIRFEPLAVIFRNIIADEEIEIIKNKALPKLLRFAILDSITQKPMFTKSRTSSFAKINIKTHPVVKQIAERMKLITNLNMKSAKPLDMVNYGVGGHCNDHFDLVKVYF
;
A
#
# COMPACT_ATOMS: atom_id res chain seq x y z
N MET A 1 15.62 1.15 -23.89
CA MET A 1 15.66 1.49 -22.45
C MET A 1 14.59 2.53 -22.22
N ASP A 2 13.50 2.13 -21.59
CA ASP A 2 12.17 2.59 -22.03
C ASP A 2 11.62 3.71 -21.14
N ARG A 3 12.51 4.34 -20.34
CA ARG A 3 12.17 5.29 -19.28
C ARG A 3 13.20 6.43 -19.18
N PRO A 4 13.17 7.41 -20.09
CA PRO A 4 14.11 8.55 -20.08
C PRO A 4 14.12 9.33 -18.77
N PHE A 5 12.97 9.45 -18.10
CA PHE A 5 12.83 10.17 -16.82
C PHE A 5 13.78 9.66 -15.73
N LEU A 6 13.97 8.34 -15.63
CA LEU A 6 14.82 7.73 -14.60
C LEU A 6 16.32 7.99 -14.80
N ARG A 7 16.74 8.50 -15.97
CA ARG A 7 18.11 8.98 -16.18
C ARG A 7 18.38 10.31 -15.48
N LEU A 8 17.37 11.17 -15.40
CA LEU A 8 17.46 12.48 -14.76
C LEU A 8 17.11 12.39 -13.27
N ALA A 9 16.16 11.53 -12.92
CA ALA A 9 15.68 11.33 -11.56
C ALA A 9 15.78 9.84 -11.19
N PRO A 10 16.99 9.31 -10.95
CA PRO A 10 17.17 7.93 -10.53
C PRO A 10 16.55 7.68 -9.15
N ILE A 11 16.00 6.49 -8.97
CA ILE A 11 15.40 6.08 -7.71
C ILE A 11 16.50 5.51 -6.80
N LYS A 12 16.48 5.90 -5.52
CA LYS A 12 17.40 5.37 -4.52
C LYS A 12 16.93 3.98 -4.09
N VAL A 13 17.70 2.95 -4.43
CA VAL A 13 17.33 1.54 -4.25
C VAL A 13 18.38 0.82 -3.41
N GLU A 14 17.95 0.01 -2.46
CA GLU A 14 18.81 -0.90 -1.69
C GLU A 14 18.25 -2.32 -1.71
N ILE A 15 19.07 -3.29 -2.12
CA ILE A 15 18.70 -4.70 -2.07
C ILE A 15 19.04 -5.23 -0.68
N ILE A 16 18.03 -5.69 0.04
CA ILE A 16 18.19 -6.27 1.39
C ILE A 16 18.20 -7.79 1.36
N ARG A 17 17.67 -8.40 0.30
CA ARG A 17 17.65 -9.86 0.10
C ARG A 17 17.51 -10.18 -1.39
N PHE A 18 18.18 -11.22 -1.87
CA PHE A 18 18.09 -11.67 -3.26
C PHE A 18 17.00 -12.71 -3.49
N GLU A 19 16.78 -13.65 -2.55
CA GLU A 19 15.82 -14.75 -2.71
C GLU A 19 14.98 -15.01 -1.45
N PRO A 20 13.67 -14.66 -1.48
CA PRO A 20 13.02 -13.74 -2.42
C PRO A 20 13.65 -12.35 -2.44
N LEU A 21 13.51 -11.68 -3.58
CA LEU A 21 13.96 -10.31 -3.77
C LEU A 21 13.20 -9.39 -2.80
N ALA A 22 13.94 -8.71 -1.92
CA ALA A 22 13.41 -7.66 -1.06
C ALA A 22 14.28 -6.41 -1.21
N VAL A 23 13.61 -5.27 -1.41
CA VAL A 23 14.22 -4.01 -1.83
C VAL A 23 13.63 -2.85 -1.04
N ILE A 24 14.47 -1.94 -0.57
CA ILE A 24 14.06 -0.67 0.04
C ILE A 24 14.21 0.45 -1.00
N PHE A 25 13.13 1.18 -1.24
CA PHE A 25 13.14 2.40 -2.04
C PHE A 25 13.13 3.61 -1.11
N ARG A 26 14.19 4.43 -1.13
CA ARG A 26 14.32 5.58 -0.23
C ARG A 26 13.75 6.85 -0.82
N ASN A 27 13.19 7.70 0.05
CA ASN A 27 12.70 9.05 -0.27
C ASN A 27 11.64 9.06 -1.39
N ILE A 28 10.75 8.07 -1.40
CA ILE A 28 9.72 7.95 -2.44
C ILE A 28 8.53 8.87 -2.20
N ILE A 29 8.20 9.15 -0.94
CA ILE A 29 7.06 10.00 -0.56
C ILE A 29 7.63 11.16 0.25
N ALA A 30 7.30 12.39 -0.12
CA ALA A 30 7.72 13.58 0.61
C ALA A 30 6.86 13.79 1.86
N ASP A 31 7.40 14.50 2.86
CA ASP A 31 6.73 14.68 4.16
C ASP A 31 5.36 15.38 4.00
N GLU A 32 5.26 16.36 3.09
CA GLU A 32 3.99 17.04 2.81
C GLU A 32 2.94 16.08 2.21
N GLU A 33 3.39 15.15 1.36
CA GLU A 33 2.52 14.14 0.76
C GLU A 33 2.02 13.14 1.81
N ILE A 34 2.88 12.76 2.76
CA ILE A 34 2.54 11.92 3.90
C ILE A 34 1.42 12.57 4.73
N GLU A 35 1.57 13.84 5.09
CA GLU A 35 0.56 14.56 5.88
C GLU A 35 -0.76 14.70 5.11
N ILE A 36 -0.73 14.97 3.81
CA ILE A 36 -1.94 15.03 2.97
C ILE A 36 -2.67 13.68 2.96
N ILE A 37 -1.95 12.56 2.84
CA ILE A 37 -2.55 11.22 2.85
C ILE A 37 -3.13 10.90 4.23
N LYS A 38 -2.39 11.19 5.30
CA LYS A 38 -2.85 11.01 6.69
C LYS A 38 -4.15 11.77 6.93
N ASN A 39 -4.19 13.06 6.61
CA ASN A 39 -5.38 13.90 6.82
C ASN A 39 -6.61 13.39 6.06
N LYS A 40 -6.42 12.78 4.88
CA LYS A 40 -7.52 12.17 4.12
C LYS A 40 -7.95 10.81 4.63
N ALA A 41 -7.03 10.03 5.18
CA ALA A 41 -7.29 8.67 5.65
C ALA A 41 -7.88 8.64 7.06
N LEU A 42 -7.38 9.47 7.98
CA LEU A 42 -7.76 9.50 9.40
C LEU A 42 -9.28 9.49 9.64
N PRO A 43 -10.10 10.37 9.01
CA PRO A 43 -11.55 10.37 9.24
C PRO A 43 -12.28 9.15 8.66
N LYS A 44 -11.60 8.31 7.87
CA LYS A 44 -12.16 7.13 7.19
C LYS A 44 -11.64 5.81 7.77
N LEU A 45 -10.84 5.87 8.84
CA LEU A 45 -10.29 4.67 9.45
C LEU A 45 -11.40 3.81 10.05
N LEU A 46 -11.41 2.54 9.65
CA LEU A 46 -12.26 1.51 10.23
C LEU A 46 -11.38 0.38 10.76
N ARG A 47 -11.79 -0.24 11.85
CA ARG A 47 -11.09 -1.43 12.36
C ARG A 47 -11.09 -2.50 11.27
N PHE A 48 -9.92 -3.10 11.00
CA PHE A 48 -9.81 -4.14 10.01
C PHE A 48 -10.69 -5.33 10.40
N ALA A 49 -11.51 -5.79 9.46
CA ALA A 49 -12.37 -6.95 9.61
C ALA A 49 -12.19 -7.86 8.40
N ILE A 50 -12.26 -9.17 8.64
CA ILE A 50 -12.39 -10.16 7.58
C ILE A 50 -13.87 -10.43 7.33
N LEU A 51 -14.19 -10.93 6.15
CA LEU A 51 -15.54 -11.42 5.87
C LEU A 51 -15.64 -12.87 6.35
N ASP A 52 -16.61 -13.15 7.22
CA ASP A 52 -16.90 -14.52 7.63
C ASP A 52 -17.42 -15.33 6.44
N SER A 53 -16.84 -16.51 6.19
CA SER A 53 -17.11 -17.30 4.99
C SER A 53 -18.54 -17.83 4.92
N ILE A 54 -19.20 -18.02 6.08
CA ILE A 54 -20.54 -18.61 6.17
C ILE A 54 -21.59 -17.49 6.19
N THR A 55 -21.45 -16.56 7.11
CA THR A 55 -22.44 -15.51 7.40
C THR A 55 -22.29 -14.28 6.52
N GLN A 56 -21.16 -14.14 5.81
CA GLN A 56 -20.82 -12.97 4.99
C GLN A 56 -20.88 -11.65 5.80
N LYS A 57 -20.67 -11.72 7.12
CA LYS A 57 -20.63 -10.57 8.02
C LYS A 57 -19.18 -10.21 8.38
N PRO A 58 -18.88 -8.93 8.66
CA PRO A 58 -17.57 -8.53 9.16
C PRO A 58 -17.26 -9.19 10.51
N MET A 59 -16.10 -9.81 10.61
CA MET A 59 -15.56 -10.41 11.83
C MET A 59 -14.19 -9.82 12.17
N PHE A 60 -13.98 -9.51 13.44
CA PHE A 60 -12.68 -9.07 13.95
C PHE A 60 -11.83 -10.26 14.36
N THR A 61 -10.56 -10.26 13.98
CA THR A 61 -9.61 -11.30 14.37
C THR A 61 -8.56 -10.76 15.33
N LYS A 62 -7.89 -11.68 16.04
CA LYS A 62 -6.67 -11.38 16.79
C LYS A 62 -5.43 -11.34 15.90
N SER A 63 -5.50 -11.88 14.68
CA SER A 63 -4.37 -11.89 13.74
C SER A 63 -4.10 -10.53 13.10
N ARG A 64 -5.11 -9.65 13.05
CA ARG A 64 -4.95 -8.27 12.56
C ARG A 64 -5.83 -7.32 13.36
N THR A 65 -5.19 -6.44 14.12
CA THR A 65 -5.84 -5.48 15.03
C THR A 65 -5.72 -4.05 14.54
N SER A 66 -5.04 -3.82 13.41
CA SER A 66 -4.92 -2.52 12.74
C SER A 66 -6.27 -1.93 12.32
N SER A 67 -6.33 -0.61 12.16
CA SER A 67 -7.37 0.09 11.40
C SER A 67 -6.87 0.41 10.00
N PHE A 68 -7.77 0.54 9.03
CA PHE A 68 -7.42 0.90 7.66
C PHE A 68 -8.43 1.84 7.02
N ALA A 69 -7.96 2.57 6.01
CA ALA A 69 -8.78 3.38 5.12
C ALA A 69 -8.29 3.19 3.68
N LYS A 70 -9.23 3.14 2.74
CA LYS A 70 -8.91 3.07 1.30
C LYS A 70 -9.01 4.45 0.67
N ILE A 71 -7.99 4.83 -0.08
CA ILE A 71 -7.97 6.06 -0.86
C ILE A 71 -7.87 5.69 -2.34
N ASN A 72 -8.90 6.00 -3.11
CA ASN A 72 -8.89 5.77 -4.54
C ASN A 72 -7.87 6.71 -5.21
N ILE A 73 -7.05 6.15 -6.10
CA ILE A 73 -5.94 6.85 -6.79
C ILE A 73 -6.40 8.13 -7.50
N LYS A 74 -7.63 8.17 -7.99
CA LYS A 74 -8.19 9.32 -8.73
C LYS A 74 -8.68 10.45 -7.82
N THR A 75 -8.72 10.26 -6.50
CA THR A 75 -9.36 11.21 -5.57
C THR A 75 -8.51 12.41 -5.22
N HIS A 76 -7.19 12.33 -5.43
CA HIS A 76 -6.29 13.45 -5.11
C HIS A 76 -5.03 13.45 -5.98
N PRO A 77 -4.55 14.63 -6.43
CA PRO A 77 -3.33 14.73 -7.23
C PRO A 77 -2.11 14.06 -6.59
N VAL A 78 -1.91 14.19 -5.28
CA VAL A 78 -0.80 13.56 -4.55
C VAL A 78 -0.84 12.03 -4.66
N VAL A 79 -2.02 11.43 -4.49
CA VAL A 79 -2.17 9.96 -4.58
C VAL A 79 -1.89 9.49 -6.01
N LYS A 80 -2.30 10.27 -7.01
CA LYS A 80 -1.96 10.02 -8.42
C LYS A 80 -0.46 10.12 -8.68
N GLN A 81 0.24 11.11 -8.12
CA GLN A 81 1.69 11.25 -8.26
C GLN A 81 2.45 10.08 -7.62
N ILE A 82 2.01 9.63 -6.45
CA ILE A 82 2.55 8.43 -5.80
C ILE A 82 2.34 7.19 -6.69
N ALA A 83 1.15 7.02 -7.25
CA ALA A 83 0.86 5.93 -8.19
C ALA A 83 1.75 5.98 -9.44
N GLU A 84 2.04 7.16 -9.98
CA GLU A 84 2.97 7.31 -11.11
C GLU A 84 4.41 6.94 -10.71
N ARG A 85 4.87 7.34 -9.52
CA ARG A 85 6.17 6.87 -8.98
C ARG A 85 6.19 5.34 -8.81
N MET A 86 5.10 4.73 -8.35
CA MET A 86 5.00 3.27 -8.23
C MET A 86 5.13 2.54 -9.57
N LYS A 87 4.59 3.09 -10.67
CA LYS A 87 4.78 2.53 -12.04
C LYS A 87 6.25 2.56 -12.46
N LEU A 88 6.94 3.65 -12.12
CA LEU A 88 8.37 3.81 -12.40
C LEU A 88 9.22 2.85 -11.57
N ILE A 89 8.84 2.62 -10.31
CA ILE A 89 9.55 1.73 -9.38
C ILE A 89 9.37 0.25 -9.75
N THR A 90 8.13 -0.19 -9.93
CA THR A 90 7.79 -1.62 -10.05
C THR A 90 7.93 -2.16 -11.47
N ASN A 91 8.04 -1.28 -12.45
CA ASN A 91 7.90 -1.62 -13.86
C ASN A 91 6.52 -2.19 -14.26
N LEU A 92 5.49 -1.97 -13.44
CA LEU A 92 4.12 -2.42 -13.69
C LEU A 92 3.20 -1.28 -14.12
N ASN A 93 2.07 -1.63 -14.73
CA ASN A 93 0.99 -0.68 -15.02
C ASN A 93 -0.07 -0.71 -13.91
N MET A 94 -0.94 0.32 -13.85
CA MET A 94 -1.94 0.46 -12.78
C MET A 94 -3.31 -0.16 -13.10
N LYS A 95 -3.46 -0.91 -14.21
CA LYS A 95 -4.79 -1.42 -14.63
C LYS A 95 -5.43 -2.35 -13.58
N SER A 96 -4.61 -3.17 -12.92
CA SER A 96 -5.03 -4.10 -11.86
C SER A 96 -4.70 -3.59 -10.45
N ALA A 97 -4.20 -2.36 -10.32
CA ALA A 97 -3.80 -1.83 -9.03
C ALA A 97 -5.01 -1.63 -8.11
N LYS A 98 -4.87 -2.09 -6.86
CA LYS A 98 -5.84 -1.78 -5.80
C LYS A 98 -5.73 -0.29 -5.40
N PRO A 99 -6.76 0.28 -4.77
CA PRO A 99 -6.65 1.58 -4.11
C PRO A 99 -5.48 1.63 -3.13
N LEU A 100 -5.05 2.84 -2.77
CA LEU A 100 -4.05 3.02 -1.72
C LEU A 100 -4.68 2.67 -0.37
N ASP A 101 -4.12 1.67 0.31
CA ASP A 101 -4.51 1.30 1.67
C ASP A 101 -3.63 2.08 2.67
N MET A 102 -4.24 2.92 3.49
CA MET A 102 -3.60 3.52 4.66
C MET A 102 -3.92 2.63 5.87
N VAL A 103 -2.89 2.15 6.55
CA VAL A 103 -3.02 1.26 7.71
C VAL A 103 -2.45 1.95 8.95
N ASN A 104 -3.23 1.95 10.02
CA ASN A 104 -2.84 2.49 11.33
C ASN A 104 -2.82 1.35 12.35
N TYR A 105 -1.67 1.19 13.03
CA TYR A 105 -1.47 0.16 14.04
C TYR A 105 -1.76 0.63 15.47
N GLY A 106 -1.90 1.94 15.74
CA GLY A 106 -2.18 2.44 17.10
C GLY A 106 -1.24 1.88 18.18
N VAL A 107 -1.68 1.91 19.43
CA VAL A 107 -0.95 1.27 20.53
C VAL A 107 -1.31 -0.22 20.58
N GLY A 108 -0.30 -1.08 20.43
CA GLY A 108 -0.46 -2.53 20.52
C GLY A 108 -1.20 -3.18 19.33
N GLY A 109 -1.47 -2.44 18.24
CA GLY A 109 -2.01 -3.06 17.04
C GLY A 109 -0.91 -3.68 16.19
N HIS A 110 -1.28 -4.76 15.51
CA HIS A 110 -0.36 -5.61 14.76
C HIS A 110 -1.07 -6.28 13.58
N CYS A 111 -0.26 -6.90 12.72
CA CYS A 111 -0.70 -7.80 11.67
C CYS A 111 0.26 -8.99 11.67
N ASN A 112 -0.27 -10.19 11.86
CA ASN A 112 0.54 -11.41 11.82
C ASN A 112 1.13 -11.64 10.42
N ASP A 113 2.13 -12.50 10.36
CA ASP A 113 2.70 -13.00 9.13
C ASP A 113 1.62 -13.61 8.22
N HIS A 114 1.67 -13.23 6.94
CA HIS A 114 0.74 -13.70 5.92
C HIS A 114 1.36 -13.53 4.53
N PHE A 115 0.72 -14.15 3.53
CA PHE A 115 1.01 -13.86 2.12
C PHE A 115 0.03 -12.82 1.57
N ASP A 116 0.53 -11.88 0.78
CA ASP A 116 -0.30 -10.90 0.06
C ASP A 116 -1.09 -11.54 -1.10
N LEU A 117 -0.63 -12.70 -1.59
CA LEU A 117 -1.34 -13.45 -2.63
C LEU A 117 -2.60 -14.07 -2.06
N VAL A 118 -3.70 -13.96 -2.81
CA VAL A 118 -4.92 -14.71 -2.54
C VAL A 118 -4.90 -15.93 -3.45
N LYS A 119 -5.00 -17.13 -2.88
CA LYS A 119 -5.23 -18.34 -3.69
C LYS A 119 -6.64 -18.27 -4.25
N VAL A 120 -6.75 -18.01 -5.55
CA VAL A 120 -8.01 -18.14 -6.29
C VAL A 120 -8.06 -19.58 -6.79
N TYR A 121 -8.95 -20.38 -6.21
CA TYR A 121 -9.30 -21.68 -6.78
C TYR A 121 -10.31 -21.41 -7.91
N PHE A 122 -9.99 -21.86 -9.12
CA PHE A 122 -10.92 -21.93 -10.23
C PHE A 122 -11.72 -23.22 -10.15
#